data_AF-N9LT87-F1
#
_entry.id   AF-N9LT87-F1
#
_cell.length_a   1.000
_cell.length_b   1.000
_cell.length_c   1.000
_cell.angle_alpha   90.00
_cell.angle_beta   90.00
_cell.angle_gamma   90.00
#
_symmetry.space_group_name_H-M   'P 1'
#
loop_
_entity.id
_entity.type
_entity.pdbx_description
1 polymer ?
#
loop_
_entity_poly.entity_id
_entity_poly.type
_entity_poly.pdbx_seq_one_letter_code
_entity_poly.pdbx_strand_id
1 'polypeptide(L)' 'MLIDPKQNRVITTHGFISTFRDWSADKTNYPREVCERVLAHKLPDEVEAAYLRGAYFE' A
#
# COMPACT_ATOMS: atom_id res chain seq x y z
N MET A 1 16.31 -14.31 2.36
CA MET A 1 16.19 -12.82 2.30
C MET A 1 15.87 -12.47 0.86
N LEU A 2 14.79 -11.74 0.61
CA LEU A 2 14.43 -11.35 -0.76
C LEU A 2 15.35 -10.22 -1.22
N ILE A 3 15.93 -10.35 -2.41
CA ILE A 3 16.84 -9.37 -3.02
C ILE A 3 16.18 -8.81 -4.26
N ASP A 4 16.21 -7.49 -4.42
CA ASP A 4 15.81 -6.80 -5.64
C ASP A 4 16.87 -7.05 -6.73
N PRO A 5 16.55 -7.77 -7.82
CA PRO A 5 17.53 -8.11 -8.85
C PRO A 5 17.99 -6.91 -9.68
N LYS A 6 17.28 -5.77 -9.64
CA LYS A 6 17.66 -4.56 -10.36
C LYS A 6 18.63 -3.69 -9.57
N GLN A 7 18.46 -3.64 -8.25
CA GLN A 7 19.25 -2.76 -7.38
C GLN A 7 20.19 -3.49 -6.42
N ASN A 8 20.21 -4.83 -6.47
CA ASN A 8 21.00 -5.72 -5.61
C ASN A 8 20.89 -5.38 -4.11
N ARG A 9 19.68 -4.98 -3.69
CA ARG A 9 19.37 -4.56 -2.32
C ARG A 9 18.42 -5.54 -1.65
N VAL A 10 18.56 -5.63 -0.33
CA VAL A 10 17.62 -6.37 0.51
C VAL A 10 16.25 -5.70 0.45
N ILE A 11 15.22 -6.49 0.14
CA ILE A 11 13.83 -6.04 0.23
C ILE A 11 13.41 -6.10 1.70
N THR A 12 13.01 -4.95 2.23
CA THR A 12 12.42 -4.82 3.57
C THR A 12 10.97 -4.38 3.46
N THR A 13 10.18 -4.63 4.50
CA THR A 13 8.79 -4.18 4.58
C THR A 13 8.69 -2.66 4.37
N HIS A 14 9.61 -1.89 4.99
CA HIS A 14 9.67 -0.44 4.82
C HIS A 14 10.02 -0.02 3.38
N GLY A 15 10.97 -0.72 2.74
CA GLY A 15 11.34 -0.46 1.35
C GLY A 15 10.20 -0.73 0.37
N PHE A 16 9.41 -1.77 0.62
CA PHE A 16 8.22 -2.08 -0.18
C PHE A 16 7.13 -1.01 -0.02
N ILE A 17 6.86 -0.57 1.21
CA ILE A 17 5.87 0.49 1.50
C ILE A 17 6.24 1.80 0.77
N SER A 18 7.51 2.21 0.82
CA SER A 18 7.97 3.41 0.09
C SER A 18 7.77 3.26 -1.42
N THR A 19 8.21 2.13 -1.98
CA THR A 19 8.12 1.87 -3.42
C THR A 19 6.66 1.85 -3.90
N PHE A 20 5.75 1.27 -3.13
CA PHE A 20 4.32 1.28 -3.45
C PHE A 20 3.72 2.69 -3.40
N ARG A 21 4.13 3.53 -2.44
CA ARG A 21 3.69 4.92 -2.36
C ARG A 21 4.11 5.73 -3.59
N ASP A 22 5.39 5.63 -3.95
CA ASP A 22 5.92 6.35 -5.10
C ASP A 22 5.24 5.89 -6.39
N TRP A 23 5.09 4.57 -6.55
CA TRP A 23 4.39 3.99 -7.71
C TRP A 23 2.91 4.42 -7.78
N SER A 24 2.19 4.43 -6.66
CA SER A 24 0.76 4.78 -6.67
C SER A 24 0.54 6.26 -6.97
N ALA A 25 1.44 7.15 -6.50
CA ALA A 25 1.43 8.56 -6.86
C ALA A 25 1.73 8.80 -8.35
N ASP A 26 2.65 8.02 -8.93
CA ASP A 26 3.09 8.20 -10.32
C ASP A 26 2.19 7.52 -11.36
N LYS A 27 1.55 6.40 -11.00
CA LYS A 27 0.89 5.50 -11.96
C LYS A 27 -0.61 5.42 -11.81
N THR A 28 -1.17 6.05 -10.79
CA THR A 28 -2.61 6.01 -10.54
C THR A 28 -3.14 7.41 -10.21
N ASN A 29 -4.46 7.58 -10.30
CA ASN A 29 -5.12 8.81 -9.89
C ASN A 29 -5.87 8.62 -8.56
N TYR A 30 -5.52 7.58 -7.79
CA TYR A 30 -6.16 7.30 -6.51
C TYR A 30 -5.72 8.33 -5.46
N PRO A 31 -6.65 8.81 -4.63
CA PRO A 31 -6.30 9.67 -3.52
C PRO A 31 -5.30 8.99 -2.57
N ARG A 32 -4.38 9.79 -2.02
CA ARG A 32 -3.33 9.32 -1.10
C ARG A 32 -3.88 8.50 0.06
N GLU A 33 -5.02 8.92 0.61
CA GLU A 33 -5.74 8.22 1.67
C GLU A 33 -6.11 6.77 1.30
N VAL A 34 -6.52 6.52 0.04
CA VAL A 34 -6.85 5.18 -0.45
C VAL A 34 -5.58 4.33 -0.51
N CYS A 35 -4.50 4.88 -1.03
CA CYS A 35 -3.20 4.20 -1.09
C CYS A 35 -2.65 3.89 0.31
N GLU A 36 -2.83 4.78 1.28
CA GLU A 36 -2.44 4.56 2.68
C GLU A 36 -3.31 3.49 3.36
N ARG A 37 -4.61 3.44 3.07
CA ARG A 37 -5.51 2.41 3.58
C ARG A 37 -5.11 1.01 3.12
N VAL A 38 -4.67 0.86 1.86
CA VAL A 38 -4.17 -0.43 1.33
C VAL A 38 -2.88 -0.88 2.06
N LEU A 39 -2.06 0.07 2.52
CA LEU A 39 -0.82 -0.21 3.24
C LEU A 39 -1.03 -0.51 4.74
N ALA A 40 -2.16 -0.10 5.32
CA ALA A 40 -2.47 -0.30 6.72
C ALA A 40 -2.92 -1.76 6.97
N HIS A 41 -1.96 -2.63 7.30
CA HIS A 41 -2.21 -4.07 7.54
C HIS A 41 -3.18 -4.40 8.69
N LYS A 42 -3.59 -3.42 9.49
CA LYS A 42 -4.67 -3.55 10.49
C LYS A 42 -5.30 -2.18 10.71
N LEU A 43 -6.57 -2.04 10.38
CA LEU A 43 -7.37 -1.01 11.00
C LEU A 43 -7.68 -1.45 12.44
N PRO A 44 -7.73 -0.53 13.41
CA PRO A 44 -8.07 -0.87 14.79
C PRO A 44 -9.45 -1.53 14.89
N ASP A 45 -10.33 -1.20 13.94
CA ASP A 45 -11.71 -1.66 13.86
C ASP A 45 -11.95 -2.43 12.55
N GLU A 46 -12.28 -3.71 12.68
CA GLU A 46 -12.57 -4.60 11.54
C GLU A 46 -13.88 -4.24 10.82
N VAL A 47 -14.83 -3.58 11.51
CA VAL A 47 -16.10 -3.11 10.94
C VAL A 47 -15.87 -1.91 10.04
N GLU A 48 -15.06 -0.95 10.49
CA GLU A 48 -14.64 0.17 9.62
C GLU A 48 -13.88 -0.34 8.39
N ALA A 49 -12.99 -1.32 8.58
CA ALA A 49 -12.24 -1.94 7.47
C ALA A 49 -13.14 -2.61 6.43
N ALA A 50 -14.25 -3.21 6.84
CA ALA A 50 -15.22 -3.82 5.94
C ALA A 50 -16.01 -2.76 5.14
N TYR A 51 -16.50 -1.71 5.80
CA TYR A 51 -17.22 -0.61 5.14
C TYR A 51 -16.36 0.11 4.10
N LEU A 52 -15.11 0.38 4.44
CA LEU A 52 -14.19 1.07 3.53
C LEU A 52 -13.86 0.24 2.30
N ARG A 53 -13.73 -1.09 2.44
CA ARG A 53 -13.53 -1.96 1.28
C ARG A 53 -14.71 -1.87 0.31
N GLY A 54 -15.94 -1.85 0.80
CA GLY A 54 -17.14 -1.74 -0.05
C GLY A 54 -17.21 -0.42 -0.83
N ALA A 55 -16.84 0.70 -0.21
CA ALA A 55 -16.93 2.04 -0.81
C ALA A 55 -15.94 2.30 -1.96
N TYR A 56 -14.88 1.49 -2.12
CA TYR A 56 -13.89 1.66 -3.20
C TYR A 56 -14.14 0.77 -4.43
N PHE A 57 -15.18 -0.07 -4.42
CA PHE A 57 -15.55 -0.97 -5.52
C PHE A 57 -16.79 -0.51 -6.31
N GLU A 58 -17.33 0.66 -5.99
CA GLU A 58 -18.45 1.31 -6.70
C GLU A 58 -17.94 2.45 -7.59
#